data_AF-A0A397JTZ3-F1
#
_entry.id   AF-A0A397JTZ3-F1
#
_cell.length_a   1.000
_cell.length_b   1.000
_cell.length_c   1.000
_cell.angle_alpha   90.00
_cell.angle_beta   90.00
_cell.angle_gamma   90.00
#
_symmetry.space_group_name_H-M   'P 1'
#
loop_
_entity.id
_entity.type
_entity.pdbx_description
1 polymer ?
#
loop_
_entity_poly.entity_id
_entity_poly.type
_entity_poly.pdbx_seq_one_letter_code
_entity_poly.pdbx_strand_id
1 'polypeptide(L)'
;MVAKVKGTDEILGGYNPLAWDNTYDCPWDQWMETKDSFIFSLKNGNIQNSILSRVKKTQFAIANISKNYQNRFGLRFGDFFLYSDKSDFTLDNLNQYYVKSNYEEKIRTSLSRNFSIVI
;
A
#
# COMPACT_ATOMS: atom_id res chain seq x y z
N MET A 1 7.15 3.85 -0.06
CA MET A 1 6.24 4.02 -1.21
C MET A 1 5.45 5.31 -1.04
N VAL A 2 5.29 6.11 -2.10
CA VAL A 2 4.49 7.35 -2.11
C VAL A 2 3.73 7.41 -3.44
N ALA A 3 2.43 7.72 -3.40
CA ALA A 3 1.59 7.81 -4.59
C ALA A 3 0.53 8.92 -4.43
N LYS A 4 0.34 9.74 -5.47
CA LYS A 4 -0.72 10.75 -5.49
C LYS A 4 -1.98 10.17 -6.09
N VAL A 5 -3.11 10.32 -5.41
CA VAL A 5 -4.41 9.84 -5.90
C VAL A 5 -4.89 10.75 -7.05
N LYS A 6 -5.31 10.15 -8.16
CA LYS A 6 -5.77 10.89 -9.33
C LYS A 6 -7.04 11.69 -9.01
N GLY A 7 -7.05 12.98 -9.38
CA GLY A 7 -8.20 13.86 -9.18
C GLY A 7 -8.38 14.38 -7.75
N THR A 8 -7.41 14.17 -6.85
CA THR A 8 -7.41 14.71 -5.50
C THR A 8 -6.04 15.25 -5.10
N ASP A 9 -5.99 15.94 -3.97
CA ASP A 9 -4.76 16.40 -3.30
C ASP A 9 -4.25 15.40 -2.25
N GLU A 10 -4.79 14.18 -2.24
CA GLU A 10 -4.43 13.10 -1.33
C GLU A 10 -3.15 12.40 -1.80
N ILE A 11 -2.17 12.31 -0.92
CA ILE A 11 -0.95 11.52 -1.11
C ILE A 11 -0.98 10.35 -0.14
N LEU A 12 -0.91 9.14 -0.67
CA LEU A 12 -0.86 7.90 0.12
C LEU A 12 0.56 7.35 0.13
N GLY A 13 0.92 6.67 1.21
CA GLY A 13 2.24 6.06 1.26
C GLY A 13 2.42 5.09 2.42
N GLY A 14 3.61 4.53 2.46
CA GLY A 14 4.02 3.58 3.48
C GLY A 14 5.53 3.52 3.63
N TYR A 15 5.97 3.34 4.86
CA TYR A 15 7.35 3.12 5.27
C TYR A 15 7.48 1.73 5.88
N ASN A 16 8.57 1.04 5.56
CA ASN A 16 8.94 -0.23 6.13
C ASN A 16 10.45 -0.25 6.36
N PRO A 17 10.94 -0.62 7.56
CA PRO A 17 12.36 -0.65 7.87
C PRO A 17 13.07 -1.92 7.39
N LEU A 18 12.33 -2.97 7.03
CA LEU A 18 12.92 -4.21 6.54
C LEU A 18 13.41 -4.04 5.10
N ALA A 19 14.51 -4.72 4.76
CA ALA A 19 14.98 -4.79 3.38
C ALA A 19 13.91 -5.48 2.50
N TRP A 20 13.71 -4.94 1.30
CA TRP A 20 12.82 -5.56 0.32
C TRP A 20 13.56 -6.68 -0.41
N ASP A 21 12.96 -7.86 -0.45
CA ASP A 21 13.43 -9.00 -1.24
C ASP A 21 12.54 -9.21 -2.47
N ASN A 22 13.07 -8.86 -3.64
CA ASN A 22 12.41 -9.06 -4.92
C ASN A 22 12.78 -10.40 -5.59
N THR A 23 13.62 -11.22 -4.95
CA THR A 23 14.08 -12.50 -5.49
C THR A 23 13.21 -13.68 -5.07
N TYR A 24 12.29 -13.46 -4.13
CA TYR A 24 11.40 -14.47 -3.58
C TYR A 24 10.53 -15.13 -4.67
N ASP A 25 10.81 -16.40 -4.95
CA ASP A 25 10.20 -17.17 -6.03
C ASP A 25 9.51 -18.43 -5.46
N CYS A 26 8.30 -18.21 -4.95
CA CYS A 26 7.45 -19.25 -4.36
C CYS A 26 6.00 -19.04 -4.82
N PRO A 27 5.13 -20.07 -4.75
CA PRO A 27 3.76 -19.98 -5.27
C PRO A 27 2.85 -19.00 -4.50
N TRP A 28 3.27 -18.51 -3.33
CA TRP A 28 2.52 -17.58 -2.47
C TRP A 28 3.45 -16.52 -1.92
N ASP A 29 2.93 -15.30 -1.75
CA ASP A 29 3.62 -14.17 -1.11
C ASP A 29 4.11 -14.52 0.30
N GLN A 30 5.23 -13.91 0.70
CA GLN A 30 5.76 -14.04 2.06
C GLN A 30 5.43 -12.79 2.87
N TRP A 31 4.70 -12.98 3.97
CA TRP A 31 4.52 -11.90 4.94
C TRP A 31 5.75 -11.76 5.82
N MET A 32 6.16 -10.51 6.05
CA MET A 32 7.25 -10.17 6.95
C MET A 32 6.70 -9.49 8.18
N GLU A 33 7.22 -9.93 9.33
CA GLU A 33 6.82 -9.41 10.62
C GLU A 33 7.58 -8.14 10.99
N THR A 34 6.85 -7.06 11.29
CA THR A 34 7.43 -5.87 11.93
C THR A 34 6.34 -5.01 12.58
N LYS A 35 6.69 -4.33 13.66
CA LYS A 35 5.86 -3.30 14.30
C LYS A 35 6.20 -1.88 13.85
N ASP A 36 7.34 -1.71 13.19
CA ASP A 36 7.96 -0.42 12.92
C ASP A 36 7.59 0.13 11.52
N SER A 37 6.78 -0.62 10.77
CA SER A 37 6.13 -0.12 9.55
C SER A 37 4.94 0.78 9.87
N PHE A 38 4.62 1.66 8.94
CA PHE A 38 3.43 2.50 9.00
C PHE A 38 2.96 2.87 7.59
N ILE A 39 1.66 3.12 7.47
CA ILE A 39 1.05 3.70 6.28
C ILE A 39 0.49 5.08 6.61
N PHE A 40 0.33 5.92 5.60
CA PHE A 40 -0.17 7.28 5.80
C PHE A 40 -1.03 7.77 4.64
N SER A 41 -1.86 8.76 4.96
CA SER A 41 -2.53 9.64 4.00
C SER A 41 -2.20 11.08 4.38
N LEU A 42 -1.54 11.80 3.49
CA LEU A 42 -1.26 13.22 3.62
C LEU A 42 -2.27 13.99 2.79
N LYS A 43 -2.93 14.98 3.39
CA LYS A 43 -3.84 15.89 2.70
C LYS A 43 -3.14 17.21 2.46
N ASN A 44 -2.68 17.41 1.23
CA ASN A 44 -2.01 18.65 0.86
C ASN A 44 -2.97 19.83 1.07
N GLY A 45 -2.53 20.88 1.77
CA GLY A 45 -3.37 22.04 2.15
C GLY A 45 -4.14 21.91 3.47
N ASN A 46 -4.28 20.72 4.06
CA ASN A 46 -4.80 20.56 5.43
C ASN A 46 -4.13 19.39 6.13
N ILE A 47 -2.90 19.63 6.61
CA ILE A 47 -2.07 18.60 7.23
C ILE A 47 -2.70 18.00 8.50
N GLN A 48 -3.56 18.74 9.21
CA GLN A 48 -4.26 18.26 10.40
C GLN A 48 -5.22 17.11 10.09
N ASN A 49 -5.71 17.04 8.85
CA ASN A 49 -6.55 15.94 8.38
C ASN A 49 -5.76 14.77 7.80
N SER A 50 -4.43 14.77 7.96
CA SER A 50 -3.56 13.66 7.58
C SER A 50 -3.65 12.53 8.60
N ILE A 51 -3.42 11.31 8.15
CA ILE A 51 -3.54 10.10 8.95
C ILE A 51 -2.20 9.39 8.92
N LEU A 52 -1.70 9.03 10.11
CA LEU A 52 -0.61 8.09 10.30
C LEU A 52 -1.20 6.83 10.94
N SER A 53 -1.01 5.68 10.31
CA SER A 53 -1.56 4.41 10.76
C SER A 53 -0.44 3.40 10.96
N ARG A 54 -0.26 2.93 12.19
CA ARG A 54 0.79 1.95 12.53
C ARG A 54 0.26 0.54 12.39
N VAL A 55 1.19 -0.42 12.35
CA VAL A 55 0.85 -1.83 12.27
C VAL A 55 0.11 -2.28 13.53
N LYS A 56 -1.04 -2.92 13.34
CA LYS A 56 -1.83 -3.58 14.39
C LYS A 56 -1.53 -5.08 14.47
N LYS A 57 -1.31 -5.73 13.31
CA LYS A 57 -0.95 -7.15 13.21
C LYS A 57 0.44 -7.27 12.61
N THR A 58 1.43 -7.45 13.47
CA THR A 58 2.86 -7.44 13.10
C THR A 58 3.17 -8.44 11.99
N GLN A 59 2.58 -9.63 12.06
CA GLN A 59 2.77 -10.72 11.09
C GLN A 59 2.22 -10.43 9.69
N PHE A 60 1.45 -9.35 9.48
CA PHE A 60 0.90 -8.94 8.19
C PHE A 60 1.28 -7.49 7.83
N ALA A 61 2.42 -7.01 8.35
CA ALA A 61 2.87 -5.63 8.15
C ALA A 61 3.19 -5.35 6.68
N ILE A 62 4.03 -6.18 6.07
CA ILE A 62 4.45 -6.07 4.67
C ILE A 62 4.51 -7.46 4.03
N ALA A 63 4.23 -7.56 2.73
CA ALA A 63 4.40 -8.77 1.96
C ALA A 63 5.46 -8.61 0.87
N ASN A 64 6.40 -9.55 0.81
CA ASN A 64 7.23 -9.81 -0.36
C ASN A 64 6.38 -10.54 -1.39
N ILE A 65 6.12 -9.87 -2.50
CA ILE A 65 5.34 -10.44 -3.60
C ILE A 65 6.19 -11.47 -4.34
N SER A 66 5.60 -12.63 -4.60
CA SER A 66 6.26 -13.67 -5.41
C SER A 66 6.65 -13.12 -6.78
N LYS A 67 7.84 -13.51 -7.26
CA LYS A 67 8.43 -13.09 -8.52
C LYS A 67 7.46 -13.17 -9.71
N ASN A 68 6.60 -14.19 -9.74
CA ASN A 68 5.60 -14.39 -10.79
C ASN A 68 4.50 -13.31 -10.86
N TYR A 69 4.37 -12.49 -9.82
CA TYR A 69 3.35 -11.44 -9.71
C TYR A 69 3.93 -10.02 -9.64
N GLN A 70 5.25 -9.86 -9.53
CA GLN A 70 5.90 -8.55 -9.36
C GLN A 70 5.73 -7.61 -10.56
N ASN A 71 5.42 -8.13 -11.75
CA ASN A 71 5.08 -7.28 -12.90
C ASN A 71 3.73 -6.58 -12.73
N ARG A 72 2.83 -7.10 -11.90
CA ARG A 72 1.47 -6.58 -11.68
C ARG A 72 1.27 -5.97 -10.31
N PHE A 73 2.08 -6.33 -9.32
CA PHE A 73 1.95 -5.85 -7.95
C PHE A 73 3.15 -5.02 -7.53
N GLY A 74 2.88 -3.91 -6.84
CA GLY A 74 3.90 -3.18 -6.10
C GLY A 74 4.09 -3.72 -4.68
N LEU A 75 4.76 -2.93 -3.84
CA LEU A 75 4.86 -3.24 -2.41
C LEU A 75 3.48 -3.29 -1.75
N ARG A 76 3.30 -4.26 -0.85
CA ARG A 76 2.05 -4.48 -0.14
C ARG A 76 2.22 -4.28 1.37
N PHE A 77 1.58 -3.23 1.88
CA PHE A 77 1.48 -2.90 3.29
C PHE A 77 0.15 -3.42 3.84
N GLY A 78 0.12 -4.70 4.27
CA GLY A 78 -1.10 -5.36 4.73
C GLY A 78 -2.24 -5.27 3.69
N ASP A 79 -3.14 -4.33 3.93
CA ASP A 79 -4.34 -4.08 3.14
C ASP A 79 -4.18 -3.01 2.05
N PHE A 80 -3.02 -2.36 1.96
CA PHE A 80 -2.70 -1.30 1.01
C PHE A 80 -1.62 -1.76 0.03
N PHE A 81 -1.92 -1.76 -1.27
CA PHE A 81 -0.95 -2.14 -2.30
C PHE A 81 -1.31 -1.53 -3.66
N LEU A 82 -0.28 -1.41 -4.51
CA LEU A 82 -0.45 -1.06 -5.91
C LEU A 82 -0.63 -2.33 -6.74
N TYR A 83 -1.56 -2.31 -7.69
CA TYR A 83 -1.83 -3.42 -8.59
C TYR A 83 -2.26 -2.88 -9.96
N SER A 84 -1.77 -3.49 -11.03
CA SER A 84 -2.15 -3.19 -12.40
C SER A 84 -2.03 -4.42 -13.30
N ASP A 85 -3.01 -4.63 -14.18
CA ASP A 85 -2.92 -5.63 -15.27
C ASP A 85 -2.07 -5.13 -16.44
N LYS A 86 -1.73 -3.84 -16.48
CA LYS A 86 -0.92 -3.19 -17.51
C LYS A 86 0.56 -3.11 -17.16
N SER A 87 0.95 -3.60 -15.98
CA SER A 87 2.30 -3.42 -15.42
C SER A 87 2.72 -1.95 -15.25
N ASP A 88 1.72 -1.05 -15.22
CA ASP A 88 1.89 0.38 -14.97
C ASP A 88 0.71 0.84 -14.10
N PHE A 89 1.01 1.17 -12.84
CA PHE A 89 0.02 1.51 -11.82
C PHE A 89 -0.79 2.79 -12.12
N THR A 90 -0.42 3.55 -13.16
CA THR A 90 -1.07 4.79 -13.58
C THR A 90 -2.10 4.60 -14.70
N LEU A 91 -2.04 3.48 -15.42
CA LEU A 91 -2.86 3.25 -16.62
C LEU A 91 -4.23 2.64 -16.32
N ASP A 92 -4.46 2.16 -15.10
CA ASP A 92 -5.75 1.63 -14.65
C ASP A 92 -6.16 2.19 -13.27
N ASN A 93 -7.22 1.63 -12.68
CA ASN A 93 -7.74 2.00 -11.37
C ASN A 93 -7.68 0.84 -10.37
N LEU A 94 -6.81 -0.13 -10.60
CA LEU A 94 -6.84 -1.40 -9.86
C LEU A 94 -5.99 -1.38 -8.58
N ASN A 95 -5.31 -0.27 -8.26
CA ASN A 95 -4.64 -0.11 -6.97
C ASN A 95 -5.66 -0.25 -5.83
N GLN A 96 -5.26 -0.88 -4.72
CA GLN A 96 -6.22 -1.32 -3.72
C GLN A 96 -5.89 -0.84 -2.31
N TYR A 97 -6.97 -0.58 -1.60
CA TYR A 97 -6.98 -0.39 -0.16
C TYR A 97 -8.17 -1.14 0.44
N TYR A 98 -7.91 -2.06 1.35
CA TYR A 98 -8.97 -2.72 2.12
C TYR A 98 -9.13 -2.12 3.50
N VAL A 99 -10.38 -2.09 3.94
CA VAL A 99 -10.71 -1.90 5.34
C VAL A 99 -10.60 -3.25 6.06
N LYS A 100 -9.38 -3.78 6.22
CA LYS A 100 -9.15 -4.81 7.25
C LYS A 100 -8.33 -4.23 8.41
N SER A 101 -8.04 -5.09 9.37
CA SER A 101 -7.48 -4.74 10.68
C SER A 101 -5.97 -4.98 10.80
N ASN A 102 -5.22 -4.95 9.69
CA ASN A 102 -3.76 -5.11 9.74
C ASN A 102 -3.05 -3.86 10.25
N TYR A 103 -3.62 -2.68 9.99
CA TYR A 103 -3.17 -1.39 10.49
C TYR A 103 -4.26 -0.77 11.38
N GLU A 104 -3.86 0.13 12.27
CA GLU A 104 -4.72 0.72 13.31
C GLU A 104 -5.84 1.58 12.72
N GLU A 105 -5.47 2.51 11.84
CA GLU A 105 -6.34 3.53 11.26
C GLU A 105 -6.57 3.32 9.77
N LYS A 106 -7.74 3.76 9.30
CA LYS A 106 -8.02 3.79 7.86
C LYS A 106 -7.39 5.01 7.22
N ILE A 107 -6.57 4.80 6.19
CA ILE A 107 -5.94 5.92 5.47
C ILE A 107 -6.83 6.51 4.37
N ARG A 108 -7.99 5.89 4.07
CA ARG A 108 -8.95 6.38 3.08
C ARG A 108 -10.38 6.32 3.60
N THR A 109 -11.16 7.34 3.26
CA THR A 109 -12.59 7.43 3.60
C THR A 109 -13.51 6.96 2.47
N SER A 110 -13.00 6.82 1.24
CA SER A 110 -13.78 6.35 0.09
C SER A 110 -14.31 4.93 0.33
N LEU A 111 -15.55 4.68 -0.10
CA LEU A 111 -16.16 3.35 -0.08
C LEU A 111 -15.59 2.44 -1.18
N SER A 112 -14.99 3.01 -2.22
CA SER A 112 -14.31 2.23 -3.26
C SER A 112 -13.00 1.67 -2.72
N ARG A 113 -12.80 0.37 -2.89
CA ARG A 113 -11.54 -0.31 -2.60
C ARG A 113 -10.45 0.05 -3.60
N ASN A 114 -10.85 0.44 -4.81
CA ASN A 114 -10.01 0.63 -5.98
C ASN A 114 -9.80 2.11 -6.27
N PHE A 115 -8.62 2.47 -6.77
CA PHE A 115 -8.27 3.84 -7.12
C PHE A 115 -7.18 3.97 -8.19
N SER A 116 -7.19 5.11 -8.89
CA SER A 116 -6.12 5.50 -9.79
C SER A 116 -5.12 6.42 -9.11
N ILE A 117 -3.87 6.37 -9.54
CA ILE A 117 -2.80 7.27 -9.12
C ILE A 117 -2.24 8.05 -10.30
N VAL A 118 -1.47 9.09 -9.99
CA VAL A 118 -0.59 9.81 -10.91
C VAL A 118 0.80 9.91 -10.25
N ILE A 119 1.85 9.93 -11.07
CA ILE A 119 3.24 10.12 -10.64
C ILE A 119 3.67 11.55 -10.97
#